data_AF-A0A6L8EMD1-F1
#
_entry.id   AF-A0A6L8EMD1-F1
#
_cell.length_a   1.000
_cell.length_b   1.000
_cell.length_c   1.000
_cell.angle_alpha   90.00
_cell.angle_beta   90.00
_cell.angle_gamma   90.00
#
_symmetry.space_group_name_H-M   'P 1'
#
loop_
_entity.id
_entity.type
_entity.pdbx_description
1 polymer ?
#
loop_
_entity_poly.entity_id
_entity_poly.type
_entity_poly.pdbx_seq_one_letter_code
_entity_poly.pdbx_strand_id
1 'polypeptide(L)' 'MFRILFLLFLTVPLVEIYFLIQVGQEIGAFSTVLLCILTAALGTILLRIQGILTLMNAREKLRQGEIPADNLLEGLILL' A
#
# COMPACT_ATOMS: atom_id res chain seq x y z
N MET A 1 -5.98 -13.03 -17.62
CA MET A 1 -5.83 -11.98 -16.58
C MET A 1 -6.66 -12.27 -15.33
N PHE A 2 -7.99 -12.40 -15.42
CA PHE A 2 -8.86 -12.64 -14.25
C PHE A 2 -8.47 -13.86 -13.39
N ARG A 3 -8.11 -15.00 -14.01
CA ARG A 3 -7.65 -16.20 -13.28
C ARG A 3 -6.37 -15.97 -12.45
N ILE A 4 -5.46 -15.12 -12.92
CA ILE A 4 -4.19 -14.84 -12.23
C ILE A 4 -4.43 -13.89 -11.05
N LEU A 5 -5.23 -12.84 -11.26
CA LEU A 5 -5.64 -11.93 -10.18
C LEU A 5 -6.40 -12.67 -9.07
N PHE A 6 -7.28 -13.59 -9.46
CA PHE A 6 -8.00 -14.44 -8.51
C PHE A 6 -7.06 -15.34 -7.70
N LEU A 7 -6.09 -15.98 -8.36
CA LEU A 7 -5.07 -16.79 -7.67
C LEU A 7 -4.25 -15.94 -6.72
N LEU A 8 -3.75 -14.77 -7.14
CA LEU A 8 -2.99 -13.86 -6.28
C LEU A 8 -3.81 -13.41 -5.07
N PHE A 9 -5.05 -12.96 -5.28
CA PHE A 9 -5.93 -12.52 -4.21
C PHE A 9 -6.25 -13.63 -3.21
N LEU A 10 -6.24 -14.89 -3.63
CA LEU A 10 -6.43 -16.02 -2.73
C LEU A 10 -5.13 -16.42 -2.02
N THR A 11 -4.03 -16.55 -2.76
CA THR A 11 -2.77 -17.09 -2.23
C THR A 11 -2.05 -16.09 -1.34
N VAL A 12 -2.11 -14.79 -1.65
CA VAL A 12 -1.41 -13.76 -0.88
C VAL A 12 -1.93 -13.70 0.57
N PRO A 13 -3.25 -13.57 0.84
CA PRO A 13 -3.76 -13.56 2.21
C PRO A 13 -3.55 -14.91 2.92
N LEU A 14 -3.60 -16.04 2.21
CA LEU A 14 -3.32 -17.35 2.82
C LEU A 14 -1.87 -17.45 3.31
N VAL A 15 -0.92 -16.99 2.51
CA VAL A 15 0.50 -16.93 2.90
C VAL A 15 0.72 -15.93 4.04
N GLU A 16 0.05 -14.78 3.99
CA GLU A 16 0.11 -13.77 5.05
C GLU A 16 -0.37 -14.34 6.40
N ILE A 17 -1.54 -14.98 6.43
CA ILE A 17 -2.08 -15.59 7.66
C ILE A 17 -1.15 -16.70 8.17
N TYR A 18 -0.62 -17.55 7.28
CA TYR A 18 0.35 -18.57 7.67
C TYR A 18 1.59 -17.97 8.34
N PHE A 19 2.12 -16.89 7.77
CA PHE A 19 3.28 -16.20 8.31
C PHE A 19 2.98 -15.55 9.67
N LEU A 20 1.81 -14.92 9.82
CA LEU A 20 1.38 -14.33 11.10
C LEU A 20 1.20 -15.39 12.19
N ILE A 21 0.72 -16.59 11.84
CA ILE A 21 0.65 -17.71 12.80
C ILE A 21 2.05 -18.14 13.21
N GLN A 22 2.97 -18.31 12.26
CA GLN A 22 4.35 -18.72 12.53
C GLN A 22 5.06 -17.70 13.43
N VAL A 23 4.97 -16.41 13.12
CA VAL A 23 5.53 -15.34 13.97
C VAL A 23 4.82 -15.30 15.33
N GLY A 24 3.50 -15.45 15.35
CA GLY A 24 2.69 -15.51 16.57
C GLY A 24 3.05 -16.64 17.52
N GLN A 25 3.56 -17.76 17.00
CA GLN A 25 4.06 -18.87 17.83
C GLN A 25 5.41 -18.55 18.48
N GLU A 26 6.27 -17.76 17.82
CA GLU A 26 7.60 -17.40 18.33
C GLU A 26 7.58 -16.24 19.34
N ILE A 27 6.81 -15.17 19.05
CA ILE A 27 6.81 -13.92 19.86
C ILE A 27 5.47 -13.65 20.58
N GLY A 28 4.48 -14.51 20.39
CA GLY A 28 3.14 -14.37 20.95
C GLY A 28 2.16 -13.61 20.03
N ALA A 29 0.89 -13.99 20.10
CA ALA A 29 -0.18 -13.42 19.28
C ALA A 29 -0.37 -11.91 19.52
N PHE A 30 -0.31 -11.46 20.78
CA PHE A 30 -0.49 -10.05 21.12
C PHE A 30 0.60 -9.15 20.51
N SER A 31 1.87 -9.55 20.65
CA SER A 31 3.01 -8.84 20.06
C SER A 31 2.92 -8.79 18.54
N THR A 32 2.51 -9.88 17.91
CA THR A 32 2.33 -9.96 16.44
C THR A 32 1.25 -9.01 15.95
N VAL A 33 0.09 -8.99 16.60
CA VAL A 33 -0.99 -8.06 16.26
C VAL A 33 -0.55 -6.60 16.42
N LEU A 34 0.17 -6.29 17.51
CA LEU A 34 0.70 -4.94 17.71
C LEU A 34 1.67 -4.53 16.59
N LEU A 35 2.58 -5.42 16.17
CA LEU A 35 3.47 -5.17 15.05
C LEU A 35 2.72 -4.99 13.72
N CYS A 36 1.66 -5.77 13.46
CA CYS A 36 0.79 -5.57 12.30
C CYS A 36 0.13 -4.19 12.30
N ILE A 37 -0.38 -3.74 13.46
CA ILE A 37 -0.99 -2.41 13.58
C ILE A 37 0.07 -1.32 13.34
N LEU A 38 1.25 -1.46 13.93
CA LEU A 38 2.34 -0.49 13.74
C LEU A 38 2.78 -0.40 12.28
N THR A 39 2.94 -1.54 11.60
CA THR A 39 3.31 -1.57 10.19
C THR A 39 2.22 -0.96 9.30
N ALA A 40 0.94 -1.24 9.57
CA ALA A 40 -0.17 -0.61 8.86
C ALA A 40 -0.22 0.92 9.08
N ALA A 41 0.03 1.38 10.31
CA ALA A 41 0.08 2.81 10.63
C ALA A 41 1.24 3.50 9.89
N LEU A 42 2.44 2.91 9.93
CA LEU A 42 3.61 3.41 9.20
C LEU A 42 3.36 3.46 7.70
N GLY A 43 2.79 2.40 7.11
CA GLY A 43 2.41 2.36 5.70
C GLY A 43 1.46 3.50 5.33
N THR A 44 0.43 3.74 6.16
CA THR A 44 -0.54 4.84 5.94
C THR A 44 0.13 6.21 6.01
N ILE A 45 1.06 6.42 6.95
CA ILE A 45 1.81 7.67 7.06
C ILE A 45 2.67 7.88 5.81
N LEU A 46 3.39 6.86 5.36
CA LEU A 46 4.22 6.92 4.15
C LEU A 46 3.39 7.21 2.89
N LEU A 47 2.22 6.57 2.76
CA LEU A 47 1.27 6.84 1.66
C LEU A 47 0.79 8.29 1.69
N ARG A 48 0.49 8.83 2.87
CA ARG A 48 0.05 10.23 3.01
C ARG A 48 1.16 11.20 2.59
N ILE A 49 2.40 10.95 2.99
CA ILE A 49 3.55 11.78 2.61
C ILE A 49 3.75 11.75 1.09
N GLN A 50 3.78 10.55 0.50
CA GLN A 50 3.93 10.38 -0.95
C GLN A 50 2.78 11.03 -1.71
N GLY A 51 1.53 10.86 -1.25
CA GLY A 51 0.36 11.48 -1.85
C GLY A 51 0.45 13.01 -1.89
N ILE A 52 0.88 13.65 -0.79
CA ILE A 52 1.06 15.11 -0.74
C ILE A 52 2.15 15.57 -1.72
N LEU A 53 3.30 14.87 -1.75
CA LEU A 53 4.39 15.20 -2.67
C LEU A 53 3.96 15.07 -4.14
N THR A 54 3.23 14.00 -4.48
CA THR A 54 2.68 13.79 -5.82
C THR A 54 1.71 14.90 -6.20
N LEU A 55 0.84 15.33 -5.29
CA LEU A 55 -0.08 16.45 -5.51
C LEU A 55 0.64 17.79 -5.72
N MET A 56 1.69 18.07 -4.93
CA MET A 56 2.50 19.27 -5.09
C MET A 56 3.19 19.31 -6.45
N ASN A 57 3.79 18.19 -6.84
CA ASN A 57 4.46 18.05 -8.14
C ASN A 57 3.45 18.16 -9.30
N ALA A 58 2.27 17.56 -9.18
CA ALA A 58 1.20 17.69 -10.17
C ALA A 58 0.72 19.14 -10.31
N ARG A 59 0.58 19.86 -9.19
CA ARG A 59 0.19 21.28 -9.19
C ARG A 59 1.24 22.17 -9.84
N GLU A 60 2.53 21.90 -9.63
CA GLU A 60 3.62 22.65 -10.26
C GLU A 60 3.64 22.43 -11.78
N LYS A 61 3.51 21.19 -12.24
CA LYS A 61 3.41 20.87 -13.68
C LYS A 61 2.22 21.57 -14.34
N LEU A 62 1.05 21.54 -13.70
CA LEU A 62 -0.13 22.26 -14.17
C LEU A 62 0.09 23.78 -14.27
N ARG A 63 0.83 24.38 -13.32
CA ARG A 63 1.15 25.81 -13.35
C ARG A 63 2.10 26.16 -14.49
N GLN A 64 2.94 25.22 -14.92
CA GLN A 64 3.85 25.36 -16.06
C GLN A 64 3.15 25.11 -17.41
N GLY A 65 1.84 24.83 -17.41
CA GLY A 65 1.07 24.54 -18.63
C GLY A 65 1.24 23.11 -19.15
N GLU A 66 1.96 22.25 -18.43
CA GLU A 66 2.09 20.84 -18.74
C GLU A 66 0.93 20.06 -18.09
N ILE A 67 0.22 19.27 -18.89
CA ILE A 67 -0.82 18.37 -18.37
C ILE A 67 -0.08 17.17 -17.74
N PRO A 68 -0.21 16.93 -16.42
CA PRO A 68 0.43 15.78 -15.78
C PRO A 68 -0.39 14.53 -16.07
N ALA A 69 -0.42 14.10 -17.34
CA ALA A 69 -1.16 12.94 -17.79
C ALA A 69 -0.66 11.66 -17.09
N ASP A 70 0.66 11.53 -16.89
CA ASP A 70 1.26 10.37 -16.23
C ASP A 70 0.92 10.32 -14.73
N ASN A 71 1.00 11.46 -14.02
CA ASN A 71 0.76 11.48 -12.56
C ASN A 71 -0.72 11.37 -12.18
N LEU A 72 -1.64 11.81 -13.05
CA LEU A 72 -3.08 11.68 -12.82
C LEU A 72 -3.57 10.24 -13.05
N LEU A 73 -3.03 9.56 -14.06
CA LEU A 73 -3.30 8.14 -14.26
C LEU A 73 -2.77 7.30 -13.09
N GLU A 74 -1.55 7.55 -12.62
CA GLU A 74 -1.01 6.84 -11.45
C GLU A 74 -1.82 7.12 -10.17
N GLY A 75 -2.25 8.36 -9.95
CA GLY A 75 -3.09 8.73 -8.81
C GLY A 75 -4.49 8.11 -8.86
N LEU A 76 -5.04 7.86 -10.05
CA LEU A 76 -6.33 7.18 -10.24
C LEU A 76 -6.20 5.65 -10.15
N ILE A 77 -5.04 5.09 -10.50
CA ILE A 77 -4.75 3.65 -10.45
C ILE A 77 -4.38 3.19 -9.02
N LEU A 78 -3.89 4.09 -8.17
CA LEU A 78 -3.56 3.81 -6.76
C LEU A 78 -4.77 3.89 -5.79
N LEU A 79 -5.93 4.38 -6.26
CA LEU A 79 -7.20 4.44 -5.53
C LEU A 79 -8.09 3.23 -5.87
#